data_AF-A0A183PDD8-F1
#
_entry.id   AF-A0A183PDD8-F1
#
_cell.length_a   1.000
_cell.length_b   1.000
_cell.length_c   1.000
_cell.angle_alpha   90.00
_cell.angle_beta   90.00
_cell.angle_gamma   90.00
#
_symmetry.space_group_name_H-M   'P 1'
#
loop_
_entity.id
_entity.type
_entity.pdbx_description
1 polymer ?
#
loop_
_entity_poly.entity_id
_entity_poly.type
_entity_poly.pdbx_seq_one_letter_code
_entity_poly.pdbx_strand_id
1 'polypeptide(L)'
;MSNTSLSIRDADRVLYGLRFLIPDIPKSIRGVLKTCPSVQPKLIGSGVYYHLGLKTNLLRYFELWLCTTDFDSLNLYLNIDELSMSRSSNQQLWPILGRIIASRFSDLFMIGIYGGNSKPAEFNEFSADTISEIKEMTDVGLFSVKFNKCISIRLAAVIYDAPARSSVRYTVNHNGKAGCDRCTVLGRRLEGKTTFPNGVYALRTDDTFRRQAQSIHHQGHSVMETLSINMLITFPLDPMHMVYLDVTKKLANLWID
;
A
#
# COMPACT_ATOMS: atom_id res chain seq x y z
N MET A 1 -22.11 -24.26 -11.80
CA MET A 1 -22.02 -23.01 -11.01
C MET A 1 -22.82 -23.24 -9.73
N SER A 2 -22.19 -23.64 -8.63
CA SER A 2 -22.88 -23.72 -7.35
C SER A 2 -23.09 -22.30 -6.84
N ASN A 3 -24.34 -21.83 -6.83
CA ASN A 3 -24.71 -20.62 -6.13
C ASN A 3 -24.48 -20.87 -4.62
N THR A 4 -23.32 -20.47 -4.12
CA THR A 4 -23.07 -20.39 -2.68
C THR A 4 -23.76 -19.13 -2.17
N SER A 5 -25.09 -19.17 -2.05
CA SER A 5 -25.85 -18.14 -1.35
C SER A 5 -25.77 -18.42 0.16
N LEU A 6 -25.15 -17.50 0.91
CA LEU A 6 -25.14 -17.56 2.37
C LEU A 6 -26.46 -16.95 2.88
N SER A 7 -27.21 -17.71 3.69
CA SER A 7 -28.44 -17.17 4.29
C SER A 7 -28.11 -16.05 5.28
N ILE A 8 -29.03 -15.10 5.48
CA ILE A 8 -28.87 -14.03 6.49
C ILE A 8 -28.58 -14.64 7.87
N ARG A 9 -29.27 -15.72 8.23
CA ARG A 9 -29.10 -16.40 9.51
C ARG A 9 -27.69 -16.99 9.66
N ASP A 10 -27.14 -17.55 8.59
CA ASP A 10 -25.80 -18.14 8.63
C ASP A 10 -24.72 -17.05 8.62
N ALA A 11 -24.93 -15.95 7.90
CA ALA A 11 -24.07 -14.78 7.96
C ALA A 11 -24.04 -14.16 9.37
N ASP A 12 -25.20 -14.01 10.02
CA ASP A 12 -25.31 -13.51 11.39
C ASP A 12 -24.60 -14.45 12.40
N ARG A 13 -24.64 -15.77 12.17
CA ARG A 13 -23.89 -16.75 12.98
C ARG A 13 -22.39 -16.60 12.82
N VAL A 14 -21.90 -16.37 11.60
CA VAL A 14 -20.47 -16.09 11.35
C VAL A 14 -20.05 -14.80 12.05
N LEU A 15 -20.85 -13.73 11.95
CA LEU A 15 -20.58 -12.47 12.64
C LEU A 15 -20.55 -12.65 14.16
N TYR A 16 -21.45 -13.46 14.73
CA TYR A 16 -21.42 -13.77 16.15
C TYR A 16 -20.09 -14.43 16.57
N GLY A 17 -19.57 -15.37 15.77
CA GLY A 17 -18.25 -15.95 16.00
C GLY A 17 -17.11 -14.94 15.88
N LEU A 18 -17.17 -14.03 14.90
CA LEU A 18 -16.16 -12.99 14.71
C LEU A 18 -16.15 -11.96 15.85
N ARG A 19 -17.27 -11.77 16.57
CA ARG A 19 -17.33 -10.85 17.71
C ARG A 19 -16.42 -11.23 18.88
N PHE A 20 -15.98 -12.48 18.96
CA PHE A 20 -14.93 -12.87 19.92
C PHE A 20 -13.58 -12.22 19.59
N LEU A 21 -13.32 -11.95 18.30
CA LEU A 21 -12.09 -11.31 17.82
C LEU A 21 -12.25 -9.80 17.62
N ILE A 22 -13.44 -9.35 17.20
CA ILE A 22 -13.78 -7.97 16.88
C ILE A 22 -15.08 -7.60 17.60
N PRO A 23 -15.06 -7.24 18.89
CA PRO A 23 -16.27 -7.08 19.71
C PRO A 23 -17.31 -6.08 19.15
N ASP A 24 -16.80 -5.06 18.45
CA ASP A 24 -17.57 -3.94 17.90
C ASP A 24 -18.18 -4.20 16.52
N ILE A 25 -17.90 -5.34 15.88
CA ILE A 25 -18.51 -5.66 14.57
C ILE A 25 -20.05 -5.76 14.70
N PRO A 26 -20.84 -5.26 13.73
CA PRO A 26 -22.29 -5.34 13.78
C PRO A 26 -22.80 -6.77 14.01
N LYS A 27 -23.84 -6.91 14.83
CA LYS A 27 -24.44 -8.21 15.19
C LYS A 27 -25.17 -8.89 14.04
N SER A 28 -25.47 -8.16 12.97
CA SER A 28 -26.19 -8.70 11.81
C SER A 28 -25.54 -8.24 10.52
N ILE A 29 -25.67 -9.08 9.48
CA ILE A 29 -25.19 -8.80 8.13
C ILE A 29 -25.86 -7.57 7.55
N ARG A 30 -27.12 -7.28 7.95
CA ARG A 30 -27.80 -6.04 7.58
C ARG A 30 -27.12 -4.81 8.18
N GLY A 31 -26.57 -4.92 9.38
CA GLY A 31 -25.76 -3.88 9.99
C GLY A 31 -24.43 -3.67 9.27
N VAL A 32 -23.77 -4.76 8.87
CA VAL A 32 -22.51 -4.71 8.09
C VAL A 32 -22.75 -4.09 6.70
N LEU A 33 -23.82 -4.48 6.02
CA LEU A 33 -24.16 -4.01 4.67
C LEU A 33 -24.84 -2.63 4.67
N LYS A 34 -25.11 -2.05 5.83
CA LYS A 34 -25.69 -0.70 5.91
C LYS A 34 -24.63 0.29 5.43
N THR A 35 -24.89 0.92 4.28
CA THR A 35 -24.00 1.94 3.72
C THR A 35 -23.77 3.05 4.74
N CYS A 36 -22.49 3.33 5.02
CA CYS A 36 -22.10 4.45 5.86
C CYS A 36 -22.12 5.74 5.01
N PRO A 37 -22.97 6.74 5.30
CA PRO A 37 -23.05 7.95 4.49
C PRO A 37 -21.85 8.89 4.66
N SER A 38 -21.02 8.67 5.68
CA SER A 38 -19.94 9.60 6.05
C SER A 38 -18.73 9.53 5.12
N VAL A 39 -18.58 8.46 4.34
CA VAL A 39 -17.50 8.30 3.37
C VAL A 39 -18.10 8.19 1.97
N GLN A 40 -17.84 9.19 1.15
CA GLN A 40 -18.32 9.22 -0.23
C GLN A 40 -17.43 8.34 -1.12
N PRO A 41 -18.00 7.42 -1.92
CA PRO A 41 -17.22 6.61 -2.83
C PRO A 41 -16.67 7.46 -3.99
N LYS A 42 -15.45 7.14 -4.42
CA LYS A 42 -14.84 7.66 -5.65
C LYS A 42 -14.81 6.57 -6.70
N LEU A 43 -15.28 6.85 -7.90
CA LEU A 43 -15.17 5.93 -9.03
C LEU A 43 -13.78 6.09 -9.65
N ILE A 44 -13.04 4.98 -9.77
CA ILE A 44 -11.71 4.94 -10.41
C ILE A 44 -11.75 3.87 -11.49
N GLY A 45 -11.90 4.31 -12.74
CA GLY A 45 -12.19 3.42 -13.86
C GLY A 45 -13.47 2.62 -13.62
N SER A 46 -13.36 1.29 -13.61
CA SER A 46 -14.48 0.36 -13.37
C SER A 46 -14.67 -0.04 -11.91
N GLY A 47 -13.85 0.47 -10.99
CA GLY A 47 -13.90 0.14 -9.57
C GLY A 47 -14.28 1.30 -8.67
N VAL A 48 -14.41 1.01 -7.37
CA VAL A 48 -14.84 1.95 -6.35
C VAL A 48 -13.76 2.07 -5.27
N TYR A 49 -13.40 3.30 -4.94
CA TYR A 49 -12.47 3.62 -3.86
C TYR A 49 -13.19 4.32 -2.71
N TYR A 50 -12.87 3.91 -1.48
CA TYR A 50 -13.29 4.57 -0.25
C TYR A 50 -12.06 5.08 0.48
N HIS A 51 -12.05 6.38 0.75
CA HIS A 51 -11.00 7.01 1.55
C HIS A 51 -11.47 7.15 3.00
N LEU A 52 -10.79 6.46 3.93
CA LEU A 52 -11.12 6.48 5.36
C LEU A 52 -10.39 7.60 6.12
N GLY A 53 -9.32 8.16 5.54
CA GLY A 53 -8.57 9.29 6.08
C GLY A 53 -7.34 8.87 6.88
N LEU A 54 -6.14 9.21 6.40
CA LEU A 54 -4.90 9.00 7.14
C LEU A 54 -4.85 9.93 8.35
N LYS A 55 -5.17 11.22 8.15
CA LYS A 55 -5.06 12.23 9.20
C LYS A 55 -5.98 11.90 10.38
N THR A 56 -7.24 11.57 10.09
CA THR A 56 -8.24 11.20 11.11
C THR A 56 -7.82 9.96 11.90
N ASN A 57 -7.31 8.93 11.23
CA ASN A 57 -6.83 7.72 11.90
C ASN A 57 -5.62 8.03 12.78
N LEU A 58 -4.60 8.71 12.24
CA LEU A 58 -3.42 9.09 13.01
C LEU A 58 -3.80 9.93 14.22
N LEU A 59 -4.72 10.90 14.06
CA LEU A 59 -5.21 11.74 15.14
C LEU A 59 -5.71 10.89 16.32
N ARG A 60 -6.53 9.89 16.04
CA ARG A 60 -7.06 8.98 17.05
C ARG A 60 -5.98 8.18 17.77
N TYR A 61 -5.01 7.63 17.05
CA TYR A 61 -3.93 6.85 17.66
C TYR A 61 -2.98 7.70 18.50
N PHE A 62 -2.52 8.83 17.95
CA PHE A 62 -1.53 9.64 18.67
C PHE A 62 -2.13 10.27 19.94
N GLU A 63 -3.41 10.68 19.95
CA GLU A 63 -4.05 11.23 21.16
C GLU A 63 -4.18 10.19 22.27
N LEU A 64 -4.40 8.92 21.90
CA LEU A 64 -4.38 7.82 22.87
C LEU A 64 -2.96 7.61 23.42
N TRP A 65 -1.94 7.69 22.57
CA TRP A 65 -0.56 7.47 22.98
C TRP A 65 -0.01 8.60 23.85
N LEU A 66 -0.34 9.86 23.54
CA LEU A 66 0.05 11.02 24.35
C LEU A 66 -0.54 11.00 25.78
N CYS A 67 -1.61 10.25 26.02
CA CYS A 67 -2.07 9.99 27.39
C CYS A 67 -1.04 9.20 28.24
N THR A 68 -0.09 8.51 27.60
CA THR A 68 0.80 7.52 28.25
C THR A 68 2.28 7.80 28.06
N THR A 69 2.69 8.47 26.98
CA THR A 69 4.09 8.73 26.66
C THR A 69 4.17 9.99 25.80
N ASP A 70 5.15 10.84 26.09
CA ASP A 70 5.43 12.03 25.29
C ASP A 70 6.37 11.73 24.12
N PHE A 71 6.13 12.37 22.97
CA PHE A 71 6.94 12.26 21.76
C PHE A 71 6.71 13.45 20.84
N ASP A 72 7.67 13.78 19.99
CA ASP A 72 7.59 14.93 19.07
C ASP A 72 7.55 14.53 17.60
N SER A 73 7.81 13.26 17.30
CA SER A 73 7.84 12.77 15.92
C SER A 73 7.34 11.34 15.80
N LEU A 74 6.69 11.03 14.67
CA LEU A 74 6.27 9.69 14.31
C LEU A 74 6.75 9.32 12.91
N ASN A 75 7.22 8.08 12.79
CA ASN A 75 7.53 7.48 11.50
C ASN A 75 6.34 6.63 11.02
N LEU A 76 6.00 6.77 9.75
CA LEU A 76 4.91 6.07 9.10
C LEU A 76 5.45 5.11 8.05
N TYR A 77 4.94 3.88 8.04
CA TYR A 77 4.96 3.04 6.84
C TYR A 77 3.59 3.06 6.17
N LEU A 78 3.63 3.09 4.85
CA LEU A 78 2.50 2.76 4.01
C LEU A 78 2.71 1.39 3.41
N ASN A 79 1.64 0.62 3.30
CA ASN A 79 1.61 -0.61 2.54
C ASN A 79 0.38 -0.64 1.65
N ILE A 80 0.58 -1.04 0.40
CA ILE A 80 -0.51 -1.30 -0.54
C ILE A 80 -0.18 -2.59 -1.25
N ASP A 81 -1.12 -3.52 -1.19
CA ASP A 81 -0.95 -4.85 -1.76
C ASP A 81 -2.27 -5.32 -2.37
N GLU A 82 -2.19 -6.24 -3.33
CA GLU A 82 -3.36 -6.84 -3.94
C GLU A 82 -3.92 -7.95 -3.04
N LEU A 83 -5.22 -7.87 -2.75
CA LEU A 83 -5.95 -8.91 -2.07
C LEU A 83 -7.02 -9.50 -2.98
N SER A 84 -6.83 -10.73 -3.46
CA SER A 84 -7.85 -11.47 -4.20
C SER A 84 -8.98 -11.89 -3.27
N MET A 85 -10.23 -11.54 -3.59
CA MET A 85 -11.39 -11.87 -2.75
C MET A 85 -11.80 -13.34 -2.84
N SER A 86 -11.66 -13.96 -4.01
CA SER A 86 -11.86 -15.40 -4.16
C SER A 86 -11.08 -15.92 -5.36
N ARG A 87 -10.79 -17.23 -5.37
CA ARG A 87 -10.12 -17.90 -6.50
C ARG A 87 -11.02 -18.00 -7.75
N SER A 88 -12.32 -17.78 -7.59
CA SER A 88 -13.34 -17.95 -8.64
C SER A 88 -13.90 -16.61 -9.14
N SER A 89 -13.46 -15.48 -8.57
CA SER A 89 -13.87 -14.14 -8.96
C SER A 89 -12.64 -13.34 -9.38
N ASN A 90 -12.82 -12.46 -10.36
CA ASN A 90 -11.79 -11.47 -10.72
C ASN A 90 -11.81 -10.26 -9.76
N GLN A 91 -12.62 -10.29 -8.71
CA GLN A 91 -12.72 -9.21 -7.76
C GLN A 91 -11.44 -9.11 -6.91
N GLN A 92 -10.82 -7.95 -6.97
CA GLN A 92 -9.59 -7.59 -6.27
C GLN A 92 -9.88 -6.43 -5.33
N LEU A 93 -9.26 -6.47 -4.15
CA LEU A 93 -9.19 -5.35 -3.22
C LEU A 93 -7.77 -4.83 -3.16
N TRP A 94 -7.65 -3.52 -3.10
CA TRP A 94 -6.38 -2.80 -2.96
C TRP A 94 -6.48 -1.89 -1.74
N PRO A 95 -6.23 -2.42 -0.54
CA PRO A 95 -6.17 -1.61 0.67
C PRO A 95 -4.93 -0.73 0.68
N ILE A 96 -5.08 0.50 1.17
CA ILE A 96 -4.00 1.38 1.59
C ILE A 96 -3.93 1.27 3.11
N LEU A 97 -2.85 0.69 3.62
CA LEU A 97 -2.62 0.48 5.03
C LEU A 97 -1.55 1.43 5.54
N GLY A 98 -1.79 2.01 6.72
CA GLY A 98 -0.82 2.77 7.48
C GLY A 98 -0.31 1.96 8.66
N ARG A 99 0.96 2.14 9.00
CA ARG A 99 1.58 1.60 10.21
C ARG A 99 2.38 2.67 10.90
N ILE A 100 2.06 2.97 12.14
CA ILE A 100 2.89 3.83 12.97
C ILE A 100 4.06 3.01 13.50
N ILE A 101 5.28 3.51 13.32
CA ILE A 101 6.49 2.87 13.82
C ILE A 101 6.86 3.51 15.14
N ALA A 102 6.55 2.82 16.22
CA ALA A 102 7.05 3.15 17.55
C ALA A 102 7.60 1.89 18.23
N SER A 103 8.58 2.08 19.11
CA SER A 103 9.30 0.99 19.79
C SER A 103 8.40 0.05 20.60
N ARG A 104 7.18 0.50 20.96
CA ARG A 104 6.23 -0.24 21.81
C ARG A 104 4.85 -0.45 21.19
N PHE A 105 4.56 0.21 20.06
CA PHE A 105 3.23 0.17 19.44
C PHE A 105 3.38 0.11 17.92
N SER A 106 2.65 -0.80 17.32
CA SER A 106 2.70 -1.08 15.90
C SER A 106 1.28 -1.35 15.42
N ASP A 107 0.46 -0.30 15.45
CA ASP A 107 -0.91 -0.41 15.02
C ASP A 107 -0.97 -0.27 13.49
N LEU A 108 -1.58 -1.27 12.87
CA LEU A 108 -1.99 -1.23 11.47
C LEU A 108 -3.39 -0.64 11.40
N PHE A 109 -3.61 0.26 10.46
CA PHE A 109 -4.91 0.87 10.23
C PHE A 109 -5.13 1.07 8.74
N MET A 110 -6.40 1.08 8.33
CA MET A 110 -6.78 1.26 6.94
C MET A 110 -6.98 2.74 6.65
N ILE A 111 -6.29 3.24 5.64
CA ILE A 111 -6.38 4.63 5.15
C ILE A 111 -7.42 4.72 4.04
N GLY A 112 -7.50 3.70 3.20
CA GLY A 112 -8.48 3.62 2.13
C GLY A 112 -8.51 2.22 1.53
N ILE A 113 -9.51 1.95 0.70
CA ILE A 113 -9.67 0.66 0.04
C ILE A 113 -10.32 0.84 -1.31
N TYR A 114 -9.68 0.29 -2.34
CA TYR A 114 -10.27 0.15 -3.67
C TYR A 114 -10.79 -1.27 -3.86
N GLY A 115 -11.91 -1.40 -4.56
CA GLY A 115 -12.45 -2.68 -5.03
C GLY A 115 -12.89 -2.61 -6.48
N GLY A 116 -12.48 -3.59 -7.27
CA GLY A 116 -12.82 -3.69 -8.69
C GLY A 116 -12.53 -5.08 -9.24
N ASN A 117 -12.86 -5.30 -10.52
CA ASN A 117 -12.55 -6.56 -11.22
C ASN A 117 -11.12 -6.59 -11.82
N SER A 118 -10.35 -5.54 -11.56
CA SER A 118 -8.97 -5.35 -11.98
C SER A 118 -8.29 -4.42 -10.99
N LYS A 119 -6.97 -4.28 -11.08
CA LYS A 119 -6.22 -3.25 -10.36
C LYS A 119 -6.74 -1.84 -10.69
N PRO A 120 -6.47 -0.83 -9.84
CA PRO A 120 -6.81 0.56 -10.13
C PRO A 120 -6.28 0.98 -11.51
N ALA A 121 -7.16 1.59 -12.32
CA ALA A 121 -6.80 2.03 -13.66
C ALA A 121 -5.73 3.14 -13.59
N GLU A 122 -5.91 4.09 -12.66
CA GLU A 122 -5.00 5.20 -12.42
C GLU A 122 -4.53 5.22 -10.96
N PHE A 123 -3.26 4.89 -10.74
CA PHE A 123 -2.67 4.84 -9.39
C PHE A 123 -2.50 6.24 -8.79
N ASN A 124 -2.31 7.27 -9.62
CA ASN A 124 -2.28 8.65 -9.16
C ASN A 124 -3.62 9.07 -8.56
N GLU A 125 -4.76 8.73 -9.18
CA GLU A 125 -6.09 9.00 -8.63
C GLU A 125 -6.36 8.19 -7.35
N PHE A 126 -5.98 6.91 -7.36
CA PHE A 126 -6.15 6.00 -6.22
C PHE A 126 -5.41 6.45 -4.95
N SER A 127 -4.21 7.03 -5.12
CA SER A 127 -3.39 7.46 -3.99
C SER A 127 -3.51 8.96 -3.67
N ALA A 128 -4.18 9.75 -4.51
CA ALA A 128 -4.22 11.22 -4.42
C ALA A 128 -4.55 11.76 -3.02
N ASP A 129 -5.65 11.29 -2.41
CA ASP A 129 -6.08 11.77 -1.09
C ASP A 129 -5.03 11.45 -0.02
N THR A 130 -4.52 10.22 -0.02
CA THR A 130 -3.51 9.77 0.95
C THR A 130 -2.24 10.60 0.80
N ILE A 131 -1.80 10.86 -0.44
CA ILE A 131 -0.58 11.64 -0.68
C ILE A 131 -0.77 13.10 -0.32
N SER A 132 -1.95 13.67 -0.57
CA SER A 132 -2.29 15.02 -0.12
C SER A 132 -2.23 15.15 1.40
N GLU A 133 -2.80 14.20 2.14
CA GLU A 133 -2.74 14.19 3.61
C GLU A 133 -1.31 14.01 4.12
N ILE A 134 -0.52 13.12 3.50
CA ILE A 134 0.90 12.95 3.86
C ILE A 134 1.66 14.24 3.64
N LYS A 135 1.49 14.88 2.48
CA LYS A 135 2.17 16.13 2.14
C LYS A 135 1.90 17.20 3.19
N GLU A 136 0.62 17.41 3.52
CA GLU A 136 0.23 18.34 4.57
C GLU A 136 0.93 17.99 5.89
N MET A 137 0.82 16.75 6.36
CA MET A 137 1.39 16.37 7.65
C MET A 137 2.92 16.35 7.69
N THR A 138 3.60 16.12 6.56
CA THR A 138 5.08 16.20 6.50
C THR A 138 5.57 17.63 6.44
N ASP A 139 4.78 18.55 5.88
CA ASP A 139 5.15 19.96 5.73
C ASP A 139 4.84 20.78 6.99
N VAL A 140 3.68 20.55 7.61
CA VAL A 140 3.22 21.32 8.80
C VAL A 140 3.21 20.52 10.10
N GLY A 141 3.30 19.20 10.05
CA GLY A 141 3.07 18.32 11.20
C GLY A 141 1.58 18.03 11.45
N LEU A 142 1.32 17.23 12.48
CA LEU A 142 -0.02 16.86 12.92
C LEU A 142 -0.31 17.50 14.28
N PHE A 143 -1.28 18.42 14.32
CA PHE A 143 -1.62 19.17 15.53
C PHE A 143 -2.74 18.52 16.34
N SER A 144 -2.47 18.30 17.64
CA SER A 144 -3.47 18.00 18.66
C SER A 144 -4.04 19.25 19.29
N VAL A 145 -5.34 19.44 19.15
CA VAL A 145 -6.03 20.46 19.95
C VAL A 145 -6.08 20.04 21.42
N LYS A 146 -6.34 18.76 21.70
CA LYS A 146 -6.48 18.23 23.07
C LYS A 146 -5.24 18.41 23.92
N PHE A 147 -4.06 18.19 23.34
CA PHE A 147 -2.77 18.31 24.03
C PHE A 147 -2.01 19.60 23.70
N ASN A 148 -2.58 20.47 22.84
CA ASN A 148 -1.92 21.66 22.31
C ASN A 148 -0.49 21.37 21.80
N LYS A 149 -0.35 20.27 21.04
CA LYS A 149 0.96 19.74 20.63
C LYS A 149 0.98 19.42 19.14
N CYS A 150 2.03 19.86 18.45
CA CYS A 150 2.28 19.50 17.06
C CYS A 150 3.31 18.36 16.99
N ILE A 151 3.01 17.32 16.22
CA ILE A 151 3.87 16.15 16.02
C ILE A 151 4.40 16.15 14.60
N SER A 152 5.72 16.05 14.44
CA SER A 152 6.35 15.89 13.14
C SER A 152 6.05 14.50 12.57
N ILE A 153 5.51 14.44 11.35
CA ILE A 153 5.27 13.17 10.66
C ILE A 153 6.35 12.94 9.61
N ARG A 154 6.91 11.72 9.57
CA ARG A 154 7.84 11.30 8.53
C ARG A 154 7.34 10.04 7.85
N LEU A 155 7.20 10.08 6.53
CA LEU A 155 6.99 8.87 5.74
C LEU A 155 8.33 8.13 5.58
N ALA A 156 8.48 7.01 6.30
CA ALA A 156 9.72 6.27 6.36
C ALA A 156 9.85 5.22 5.24
N ALA A 157 8.74 4.61 4.83
CA ALA A 157 8.71 3.68 3.70
C ALA A 157 7.31 3.55 3.08
N VAL A 158 7.28 3.25 1.79
CA VAL A 158 6.09 2.84 1.04
C VAL A 158 6.35 1.46 0.45
N ILE A 159 5.67 0.45 1.00
CA ILE A 159 5.95 -0.96 0.80
C ILE A 159 4.93 -1.53 -0.19
N TYR A 160 5.44 -2.08 -1.28
CA TYR A 160 4.68 -2.75 -2.34
C TYR A 160 5.42 -3.99 -2.81
N ASP A 161 4.68 -4.93 -3.40
CA ASP A 161 5.26 -5.94 -4.29
C ASP A 161 5.88 -5.28 -5.55
N ALA A 162 6.60 -6.05 -6.37
CA ALA A 162 7.30 -5.48 -7.52
C ALA A 162 6.35 -4.88 -8.60
N PRO A 163 5.28 -5.58 -9.04
CA PRO A 163 4.29 -5.03 -9.96
C PRO A 163 3.60 -3.74 -9.48
N ALA A 164 3.10 -3.69 -8.24
CA ALA A 164 2.43 -2.53 -7.70
C ALA A 164 3.41 -1.37 -7.49
N ARG A 165 4.64 -1.65 -7.03
CA ARG A 165 5.70 -0.63 -6.92
C ARG A 165 5.96 0.06 -8.24
N SER A 166 6.04 -0.70 -9.34
CA SER A 166 6.25 -0.13 -10.67
C SER A 166 5.06 0.72 -11.14
N SER A 167 3.83 0.29 -10.82
CA SER A 167 2.62 1.04 -11.19
C SER A 167 2.52 2.35 -10.42
N VAL A 168 2.82 2.36 -9.11
CA VAL A 168 2.78 3.57 -8.29
C VAL A 168 3.90 4.54 -8.65
N ARG A 169 5.09 4.04 -8.94
CA ARG A 169 6.25 4.88 -9.33
C ARG A 169 6.22 5.27 -10.80
N TYR A 170 5.22 4.82 -11.57
CA TYR A 170 5.14 5.00 -13.03
C TYR A 170 6.47 4.60 -13.71
N THR A 171 7.00 3.43 -13.36
CA THR A 171 8.18 2.83 -13.99
C THR A 171 7.82 1.56 -14.72
N VAL A 172 8.67 1.15 -15.66
CA VAL A 172 8.55 -0.17 -16.28
C VAL A 172 8.64 -1.27 -15.21
N ASN A 173 7.90 -2.35 -15.43
CA ASN A 173 7.86 -3.48 -14.51
C ASN A 173 9.24 -4.18 -14.40
N HIS A 174 9.47 -4.94 -13.33
CA HIS A 174 10.74 -5.63 -13.04
C HIS A 174 11.22 -6.56 -14.18
N ASN A 175 10.30 -7.06 -15.01
CA ASN A 175 10.59 -7.88 -16.18
C ASN A 175 10.86 -7.09 -17.47
N GLY A 176 10.81 -5.75 -17.43
CA GLY A 176 11.05 -4.87 -18.56
C GLY A 176 12.54 -4.71 -18.90
N LYS A 177 12.82 -4.20 -20.11
CA LYS A 177 14.20 -3.95 -20.58
C LYS A 177 14.97 -3.00 -19.65
N ALA A 178 14.33 -1.97 -19.12
CA ALA A 178 14.92 -1.09 -18.10
C ALA A 178 14.30 -1.34 -16.71
N GLY A 179 13.98 -2.61 -16.39
CA GLY A 179 13.19 -2.99 -15.20
C GLY A 179 13.92 -3.02 -13.88
N CYS A 180 15.25 -2.87 -13.84
CA CYS A 180 15.96 -2.79 -12.56
C CYS A 180 15.53 -1.53 -11.83
N ASP A 181 15.16 -1.61 -10.54
CA ASP A 181 14.77 -0.45 -9.73
C ASP A 181 15.97 0.37 -9.23
N ARG A 182 17.15 -0.25 -9.16
CA ARG A 182 18.32 0.31 -8.44
C ARG A 182 19.38 0.93 -9.34
N CYS A 183 19.59 0.41 -10.55
CA CYS A 183 20.60 0.91 -11.47
C CYS A 183 20.15 0.87 -12.94
N THR A 184 20.85 1.60 -13.79
CA THR A 184 20.49 1.81 -15.21
C THR A 184 20.72 0.62 -16.14
N VAL A 185 21.06 -0.55 -15.59
CA VAL A 185 21.27 -1.80 -16.36
C VAL A 185 20.10 -2.12 -17.28
N LEU A 186 20.43 -2.57 -18.49
CA LEU A 186 19.44 -3.08 -19.44
C LEU A 186 19.34 -4.59 -19.34
N GLY A 187 18.12 -5.07 -19.12
CA GLY A 187 17.77 -6.47 -19.14
C GLY A 187 17.82 -7.04 -20.56
N ARG A 188 18.26 -8.29 -20.66
CA ARG A 188 18.24 -9.10 -21.88
C ARG A 188 17.32 -10.30 -21.70
N ARG A 189 16.66 -10.72 -22.77
CA ARG A 189 15.81 -11.91 -22.77
C ARG A 189 16.67 -13.15 -22.96
N LEU A 190 16.62 -14.06 -22.01
CA LEU A 190 17.24 -15.39 -22.07
C LEU A 190 16.16 -16.41 -21.71
N GLU A 191 15.90 -17.38 -22.60
CA GLU A 191 14.94 -18.48 -22.35
C GLU A 191 13.55 -17.99 -21.85
N GLY A 192 13.02 -16.94 -22.46
CA GLY A 192 11.71 -16.39 -22.06
C GLY A 192 11.71 -15.64 -20.72
N LYS A 193 12.87 -15.41 -20.10
CA LYS A 193 13.03 -14.63 -18.86
C LYS A 193 13.86 -13.38 -19.12
N THR A 194 13.55 -12.31 -18.39
CA THR A 194 14.38 -11.10 -18.41
C THR A 194 15.49 -11.27 -17.38
N THR A 195 16.74 -11.10 -17.81
CA THR A 195 17.92 -11.23 -16.96
C THR A 195 18.72 -9.94 -17.02
N PHE A 196 19.22 -9.49 -15.88
CA PHE A 196 20.12 -8.34 -15.80
C PHE A 196 21.55 -8.85 -15.70
N PRO A 197 22.42 -8.54 -16.68
CA PRO A 197 23.81 -9.00 -16.65
C PRO A 197 24.57 -8.42 -15.45
N ASN A 198 25.54 -9.18 -14.95
CA ASN A 198 26.47 -8.70 -13.93
C ASN A 198 27.39 -7.62 -14.51
N GLY A 199 27.68 -6.59 -13.74
CA GLY A 199 28.54 -5.50 -14.15
C GLY A 199 28.45 -4.30 -13.21
N VAL A 200 29.17 -3.23 -13.56
CA VAL A 200 29.10 -1.93 -12.88
C VAL A 200 28.18 -1.02 -13.68
N TYR A 201 27.09 -0.59 -13.04
CA TYR A 201 26.08 0.28 -13.65
C TYR A 201 25.85 1.50 -12.78
N ALA A 202 25.50 2.62 -13.39
CA ALA A 202 25.15 3.83 -12.66
C ALA A 202 23.92 3.56 -11.76
N LEU A 203 24.06 3.85 -10.47
CA LEU A 203 22.95 3.78 -9.53
C LEU A 203 21.95 4.90 -9.81
N ARG A 204 20.66 4.60 -9.64
CA ARG A 204 19.64 5.64 -9.65
C ARG A 204 19.69 6.41 -8.34
N THR A 205 19.65 7.72 -8.46
CA THR A 205 19.46 8.67 -7.36
C THR A 205 18.08 9.31 -7.46
N ASP A 206 17.62 9.92 -6.38
CA ASP A 206 16.35 10.67 -6.35
C ASP A 206 16.27 11.71 -7.47
N ASP A 207 17.35 12.49 -7.65
CA ASP A 207 17.48 13.47 -8.72
C ASP A 207 17.36 12.84 -10.13
N THR A 208 18.11 11.76 -10.40
CA THR A 208 18.04 11.11 -11.72
C THR A 208 16.66 10.49 -12.00
N PHE A 209 15.95 10.06 -10.96
CA PHE A 209 14.60 9.52 -11.07
C PHE A 209 13.59 10.62 -11.41
N ARG A 210 13.61 11.73 -10.66
CA ARG A 210 12.70 12.88 -10.84
C ARG A 210 12.91 13.58 -12.19
N ARG A 211 14.17 13.67 -12.65
CA ARG A 211 14.51 14.18 -14.00
C ARG A 211 14.28 13.14 -15.10
N GLN A 212 13.84 11.94 -14.75
CA GLN A 212 13.64 10.81 -15.67
C GLN A 212 14.83 10.55 -16.60
N ALA A 213 16.05 10.61 -16.05
CA ALA A 213 17.30 10.59 -16.82
C ALA A 213 17.44 9.38 -17.75
N GLN A 214 16.83 8.24 -17.40
CA GLN A 214 16.69 7.07 -18.27
C GLN A 214 15.24 6.97 -18.73
N SER A 215 14.87 7.70 -19.78
CA SER A 215 13.47 7.81 -20.26
C SER A 215 12.75 6.46 -20.43
N ILE A 216 13.43 5.44 -20.96
CA ILE A 216 12.87 4.08 -21.15
C ILE A 216 12.53 3.33 -19.86
N HIS A 217 12.97 3.81 -18.69
CA HIS A 217 12.59 3.27 -17.39
C HIS A 217 11.26 3.86 -16.89
N HIS A 218 10.89 5.05 -17.35
CA HIS A 218 9.74 5.81 -16.85
C HIS A 218 8.55 5.69 -17.81
N GLN A 219 7.35 5.71 -17.25
CA GLN A 219 6.07 5.65 -17.95
C GLN A 219 5.21 6.90 -17.71
N GLY A 220 5.69 7.83 -16.88
CA GLY A 220 4.98 9.03 -16.46
C GLY A 220 5.53 9.54 -15.13
N HIS A 221 4.89 10.56 -14.58
CA HIS A 221 5.20 11.07 -13.23
C HIS A 221 4.22 10.52 -12.20
N SER A 222 4.76 10.09 -11.08
CA SER A 222 3.99 9.65 -9.92
C SER A 222 3.59 10.86 -9.06
N VAL A 223 2.37 10.85 -8.52
CA VAL A 223 1.94 11.82 -7.50
C VAL A 223 2.84 11.78 -6.25
N MET A 224 3.51 10.65 -5.99
CA MET A 224 4.51 10.51 -4.93
C MET A 224 5.70 11.46 -5.09
N GLU A 225 6.01 11.87 -6.32
CA GLU A 225 7.08 12.86 -6.58
C GLU A 225 6.73 14.24 -6.02
N THR A 226 5.47 14.50 -5.66
CA THR A 226 5.10 15.77 -4.98
C THR A 226 5.55 15.83 -3.52
N LEU A 227 5.95 14.69 -2.94
CA LEU A 227 6.46 14.58 -1.58
C LEU A 227 7.97 14.83 -1.54
N SER A 228 8.44 15.39 -0.43
CA SER A 228 9.86 15.57 -0.11
C SER A 228 10.51 14.27 0.40
N ILE A 229 10.30 13.17 -0.32
CA ILE A 229 10.87 11.85 -0.04
C ILE A 229 11.86 11.43 -1.12
N ASN A 230 12.76 10.51 -0.77
CA ASN A 230 13.66 9.91 -1.74
C ASN A 230 12.95 8.79 -2.51
N MET A 231 12.79 8.92 -3.82
CA MET A 231 12.05 7.99 -4.69
C MET A 231 12.71 6.61 -4.87
N LEU A 232 13.89 6.38 -4.29
CA LEU A 232 14.65 5.13 -4.36
C LEU A 232 14.75 4.46 -2.99
N ILE A 233 15.05 5.24 -1.94
CA ILE A 233 15.27 4.71 -0.59
C ILE A 233 13.94 4.49 0.13
N THR A 234 12.96 5.37 -0.07
CA THR A 234 11.64 5.29 0.59
C THR A 234 10.77 4.18 0.01
N PHE A 235 11.17 3.59 -1.12
CA PHE A 235 10.50 2.46 -1.76
C PHE A 235 11.40 1.22 -1.63
N PRO A 236 11.39 0.55 -0.46
CA PRO A 236 12.22 -0.64 -0.26
C PRO A 236 11.80 -1.76 -1.22
N LEU A 237 12.75 -2.65 -1.50
CA LEU A 237 12.42 -3.89 -2.17
C LEU A 237 11.89 -4.85 -1.10
N ASP A 238 10.69 -5.41 -1.32
CA ASP A 238 10.08 -6.31 -0.34
C ASP A 238 10.74 -7.70 -0.37
N PRO A 239 11.43 -8.12 0.72
CA PRO A 239 12.05 -9.44 0.79
C PRO A 239 11.03 -10.58 0.79
N MET A 240 9.79 -10.35 1.22
CA MET A 240 8.76 -11.40 1.24
C MET A 240 8.51 -11.93 -0.16
N HIS A 241 8.26 -11.03 -1.12
CA HIS A 241 8.04 -11.40 -2.51
C HIS A 241 9.33 -11.89 -3.18
N MET A 242 10.45 -11.16 -3.04
CA MET A 242 11.67 -11.46 -3.80
C MET A 242 12.47 -12.66 -3.29
N VAL A 243 12.49 -12.91 -1.97
CA VAL A 243 13.37 -13.93 -1.37
C VAL A 243 12.55 -15.13 -0.92
N TYR A 244 11.50 -14.90 -0.12
CA TYR A 244 10.75 -16.00 0.50
C TYR A 244 9.82 -16.66 -0.52
N LEU A 245 8.95 -15.88 -1.18
CA LEU A 245 7.98 -16.41 -2.13
C LEU A 245 8.58 -16.75 -3.50
N ASP A 246 9.64 -16.06 -3.91
CA ASP A 246 10.31 -16.31 -5.19
C ASP A 246 11.46 -17.32 -5.07
N VAL A 247 12.60 -16.92 -4.50
CA VAL A 247 13.84 -17.73 -4.53
C VAL A 247 13.69 -18.99 -3.67
N THR A 248 13.26 -18.82 -2.41
CA THR A 248 13.17 -19.92 -1.45
C THR A 248 12.16 -20.96 -1.90
N LYS A 249 10.99 -20.51 -2.39
CA LYS A 249 9.97 -21.42 -2.95
C LYS A 249 10.49 -22.21 -4.16
N LYS A 250 11.24 -21.57 -5.07
CA LYS A 250 11.85 -22.27 -6.23
C LYS A 250 12.88 -23.31 -5.79
N LEU A 251 13.76 -22.96 -4.85
CA LEU A 251 14.74 -23.89 -4.32
C LEU A 251 14.08 -25.07 -3.60
N ALA A 252 13.05 -24.80 -2.79
CA ALA A 252 12.30 -25.86 -2.10
C ALA A 252 11.63 -26.83 -3.08
N ASN A 253 10.98 -26.32 -4.14
CA ASN A 253 10.39 -27.19 -5.17
C ASN A 253 11.47 -28.06 -5.85
N LEU A 254 12.61 -27.48 -6.19
CA LEU A 254 13.73 -28.23 -6.81
C LEU A 254 14.37 -29.28 -5.89
N TRP A 255 14.20 -29.16 -4.56
CA TRP A 255 14.77 -30.10 -3.58
C TRP A 255 13.81 -31.21 -3.17
N ILE A 256 12.50 -30.97 -3.31
CA ILE A 256 11.46 -31.93 -2.98
C ILE A 256 11.11 -32.80 -4.20
N ASP A 257 11.34 -32.29 -5.42
CA ASP A 257 11.29 -33.05 -6.68
C ASP A 257 12.57 -33.91 -6.89
#